data_AF-A0A9E7NC70-F1
#
_entry.id   AF-A0A9E7NC70-F1
#
_cell.length_a   1.000
_cell.length_b   1.000
_cell.length_c   1.000
_cell.angle_alpha   90.00
_cell.angle_beta   90.00
_cell.angle_gamma   90.00
#
_symmetry.space_group_name_H-M   'P 1'
#
loop_
_entity.id
_entity.type
_entity.pdbx_description
1 polymer ?
#
loop_
_entity_poly.entity_id
_entity_poly.type
_entity_poly.pdbx_seq_one_letter_code
_entity_poly.pdbx_strand_id
1 'polypeptide(L)' 'MPQPPIWDSLWGFLENDTNFYYAIGFLTIAIFVAAFVAVSLISSVDLTQGGFLGIVAGFSMFMLVFFISIFAQRLEGQE' A
#
# COMPACT_ATOMS: atom_id res chain seq x y z
N MET A 1 30.59 20.09 -5.67
CA MET A 1 29.24 20.54 -5.31
C MET A 1 28.78 19.71 -4.12
N PRO A 2 28.23 20.31 -3.06
CA PRO A 2 27.70 19.55 -1.92
C PRO A 2 26.52 18.70 -2.38
N GLN A 3 26.44 17.46 -1.90
CA GLN A 3 25.30 16.58 -2.19
C GLN A 3 24.04 17.15 -1.52
N PRO A 4 22.91 17.20 -2.23
CA PRO A 4 21.67 17.68 -1.65
C PRO A 4 21.19 16.75 -0.51
N PRO A 5 20.50 17.30 0.50
CA PRO A 5 19.88 16.52 1.56
C PRO A 5 18.97 15.42 1.00
N ILE A 6 18.97 14.25 1.65
CA ILE A 6 18.19 13.07 1.24
C ILE A 6 16.68 13.41 1.16
N TRP A 7 16.23 14.34 2.01
CA TRP A 7 14.86 14.84 2.04
C TRP A 7 14.42 15.42 0.69
N ASP A 8 15.31 16.12 -0.03
CA ASP A 8 14.98 16.73 -1.33
C ASP A 8 14.67 15.68 -2.40
N SER A 9 15.35 14.53 -2.33
CA SER A 9 15.06 13.39 -3.21
C SER A 9 13.74 12.68 -2.88
N LEU A 10 13.34 12.69 -1.60
CA LEU A 10 12.05 12.16 -1.17
C LEU A 10 10.91 13.08 -1.61
N TRP A 11 11.06 14.40 -1.42
CA TRP A 11 10.08 15.38 -1.87
C TRP A 11 9.91 15.33 -3.38
N GLY A 12 10.99 15.32 -4.15
CA GLY A 12 10.92 15.22 -5.62
C GLY A 12 10.34 13.89 -6.12
N PHE A 13 10.48 12.79 -5.37
CA PHE A 13 9.81 11.52 -5.70
C PHE A 13 8.29 11.58 -5.45
N LEU A 14 7.88 12.25 -4.36
CA LEU A 14 6.47 12.40 -3.95
C LEU A 14 5.70 13.43 -4.79
N GLU A 15 6.40 14.36 -5.44
CA GLU A 15 5.80 15.41 -6.28
C GLU A 15 5.23 14.87 -7.60
N ASN A 16 5.60 13.64 -7.97
CA ASN A 16 4.91 12.90 -9.03
C ASN A 16 3.66 12.21 -8.45
N ASP A 17 2.47 12.68 -8.82
CA ASP A 17 1.18 12.15 -8.35
C ASP A 17 1.12 10.62 -8.38
N THR A 18 1.66 10.00 -9.45
CA THR A 18 1.67 8.53 -9.58
C THR A 18 2.51 7.85 -8.49
N ASN A 19 3.69 8.38 -8.19
CA ASN A 19 4.59 7.83 -7.17
C ASN A 19 4.03 8.01 -5.76
N PHE A 20 3.34 9.12 -5.51
CA PHE A 20 2.63 9.36 -4.26
C PHE A 20 1.58 8.29 -3.99
N TYR A 21 0.75 7.96 -4.98
CA TYR A 21 -0.26 6.90 -4.83
C TYR A 21 0.35 5.50 -4.63
N TYR A 22 1.47 5.19 -5.30
CA TYR A 22 2.21 3.96 -5.04
C TYR A 22 2.78 3.91 -3.61
N ALA A 23 3.30 5.04 -3.10
CA ALA A 23 3.81 5.12 -1.73
C ALA A 23 2.69 4.90 -0.70
N ILE A 24 1.50 5.48 -0.90
CA ILE A 24 0.33 5.24 -0.05
C ILE A 24 -0.10 3.78 -0.12
N GLY A 25 -0.14 3.19 -1.33
CA GLY A 25 -0.51 1.79 -1.50
C GLY A 25 0.45 0.86 -0.75
N PHE A 26 1.76 1.10 -0.88
CA PHE A 26 2.78 0.34 -0.16
C PHE A 26 2.68 0.50 1.36
N LEU A 27 2.50 1.74 1.85
CA LEU A 27 2.33 2.01 3.27
C LEU A 27 1.10 1.29 3.83
N THR A 28 -0.01 1.30 3.08
CA THR A 28 -1.26 0.64 3.48
C THR A 28 -1.08 -0.87 3.60
N ILE A 29 -0.40 -1.50 2.62
CA ILE A 29 -0.03 -2.92 2.69
C ILE A 29 0.87 -3.20 3.90
N ALA A 30 1.90 -2.37 4.11
CA ALA A 30 2.83 -2.56 5.21
C ALA A 30 2.14 -2.49 6.58
N ILE A 31 1.23 -1.52 6.78
CA ILE A 31 0.43 -1.40 8.00
C ILE A 31 -0.49 -2.61 8.19
N PHE A 32 -1.15 -3.05 7.12
CA PHE A 32 -2.01 -4.24 7.17
C PHE A 32 -1.22 -5.49 7.57
N VAL A 33 -0.06 -5.73 6.95
CA VAL A 33 0.82 -6.86 7.26
C VAL A 33 1.34 -6.76 8.69
N ALA A 34 1.76 -5.58 9.14
CA ALA A 34 2.24 -5.39 10.51
C ALA A 34 1.15 -5.67 11.54
N ALA A 35 -0.07 -5.16 11.32
CA ALA A 35 -1.21 -5.44 12.17
C ALA A 35 -1.59 -6.94 12.16
N PHE A 36 -1.57 -7.56 10.99
CA PHE A 36 -1.83 -8.99 10.82
C PHE A 36 -0.84 -9.85 11.61
N VAL A 37 0.45 -9.54 11.49
CA VAL A 37 1.52 -10.22 12.24
C VAL A 37 1.34 -10.00 13.74
N ALA A 38 1.08 -8.77 14.18
CA ALA A 38 0.87 -8.46 15.59
C ALA A 38 -0.30 -9.27 16.18
N VAL A 39 -1.45 -9.31 15.49
CA VAL A 39 -2.61 -10.11 15.94
C VAL A 39 -2.30 -11.59 15.98
N SER A 40 -1.60 -12.10 14.95
CA SER A 40 -1.21 -13.52 14.85
C SER A 40 -0.23 -13.94 15.95
N LEU A 41 0.60 -13.01 16.44
CA LEU A 41 1.55 -13.28 17.53
C LEU A 41 0.90 -13.20 18.92
N ILE A 42 -0.05 -12.28 19.11
CA ILE A 42 -0.71 -12.04 20.40
C ILE A 42 -1.82 -13.06 20.66
N SER A 43 -2.52 -13.48 19.60
CA SER A 43 -3.72 -14.29 19.70
C SER A 43 -3.44 -15.68 19.16
N SER A 44 -3.86 -16.73 19.88
CA SER A 44 -3.95 -18.09 19.35
C SER A 44 -5.16 -18.22 18.41
N VAL A 45 -5.30 -17.27 17.49
CA VAL A 45 -6.38 -17.26 16.51
C VAL A 45 -6.09 -18.34 15.49
N ASP A 46 -7.07 -19.22 15.31
CA ASP A 46 -7.02 -20.25 14.31
C ASP A 46 -7.20 -19.61 12.93
N LEU A 47 -6.07 -19.36 12.25
CA LEU A 47 -6.00 -18.75 10.92
C LEU A 47 -6.75 -19.56 9.85
N THR A 48 -7.18 -20.79 10.18
CA THR A 48 -7.95 -21.69 9.32
C THR A 48 -9.46 -21.42 9.35
N GLN A 49 -9.98 -20.68 10.34
CA GLN A 49 -11.39 -20.27 10.33
C GLN A 49 -11.62 -19.19 9.25
N GLY A 50 -12.63 -19.39 8.41
CA GLY A 50 -12.90 -18.59 7.21
C GLY A 50 -13.02 -17.06 7.43
N GLY A 51 -13.19 -16.60 8.66
CA GLY A 51 -13.14 -15.17 8.99
C GLY A 51 -11.79 -14.51 8.68
N PHE A 52 -10.67 -15.21 8.88
CA PHE A 52 -9.34 -14.65 8.61
C PHE A 52 -9.04 -14.56 7.12
N LEU A 53 -9.44 -15.60 6.36
CA LEU A 53 -9.32 -15.62 4.91
C LEU A 53 -10.14 -14.51 4.26
N GLY A 54 -11.34 -14.23 4.80
CA GLY A 54 -12.21 -13.15 4.35
C GLY A 54 -11.58 -11.76 4.51
N ILE A 55 -10.87 -11.51 5.61
CA ILE A 55 -10.18 -10.23 5.83
C ILE A 55 -9.03 -10.05 4.82
N VAL A 56 -8.22 -11.08 4.63
CA VAL A 56 -7.10 -11.02 3.66
C VAL A 56 -7.62 -10.86 2.23
N ALA A 57 -8.68 -11.59 1.86
CA ALA A 57 -9.32 -11.48 0.55
C ALA A 57 -9.94 -10.10 0.33
N GLY A 58 -10.67 -9.57 1.32
CA GLY A 58 -11.27 -8.24 1.26
C GLY A 58 -10.22 -7.14 1.13
N PHE A 59 -9.14 -7.22 1.91
CA PHE A 59 -8.03 -6.28 1.82
C PHE A 59 -7.34 -6.36 0.44
N SER A 60 -7.11 -7.58 -0.06
CA SER A 60 -6.49 -7.79 -1.38
C SER A 60 -7.35 -7.22 -2.51
N MET A 61 -8.67 -7.43 -2.44
CA MET A 61 -9.63 -6.88 -3.40
C MET A 61 -9.66 -5.35 -3.34
N PHE A 62 -9.66 -4.78 -2.13
CA PHE A 62 -9.58 -3.33 -1.94
C PHE A 62 -8.31 -2.74 -2.55
N MET A 63 -7.15 -3.35 -2.28
CA MET A 63 -5.87 -2.91 -2.86
C MET A 63 -5.86 -3.04 -4.39
N LEU A 64 -6.45 -4.11 -4.94
CA LEU A 64 -6.56 -4.30 -6.38
C LEU A 64 -7.39 -3.19 -7.02
N VAL A 65 -8.55 -2.86 -6.45
CA VAL A 65 -9.39 -1.74 -6.93
C VAL A 65 -8.63 -0.41 -6.84
N PHE A 66 -7.93 -0.16 -5.74
CA PHE A 66 -7.09 1.02 -5.58
C PHE A 66 -6.03 1.15 -6.69
N PHE A 67 -5.29 0.08 -6.99
CA PHE A 67 -4.30 0.09 -8.06
C PHE A 67 -4.91 0.23 -9.45
N ILE A 68 -6.07 -0.40 -9.71
CA ILE A 68 -6.78 -0.23 -10.99
C ILE A 68 -7.22 1.22 -11.16
N SER A 69 -7.71 1.87 -10.11
CA SER A 69 -8.10 3.29 -10.16
C SER A 69 -6.93 4.18 -10.52
N ILE A 70 -5.75 3.95 -9.94
CA ILE A 70 -4.52 4.69 -10.27
C ILE A 70 -4.11 4.41 -11.72
N PHE A 71 -4.19 3.16 -12.16
CA PHE A 71 -3.81 2.78 -13.52
C PHE A 71 -4.74 3.43 -14.56
N ALA A 72 -6.05 3.47 -14.29
CA ALA A 72 -7.02 4.16 -15.10
C ALA A 72 -6.74 5.68 -15.17
N GLN A 73 -6.46 6.32 -14.02
CA GLN A 73 -6.08 7.73 -13.95
C GLN A 73 -4.82 8.03 -14.78
N ARG A 74 -3.84 7.12 -14.75
CA ARG A 74 -2.60 7.25 -15.52
C ARG A 74 -2.82 7.14 -17.02
N LEU A 75 -3.77 6.31 -17.46
CA LEU A 75 -4.14 6.18 -18.87
C LEU A 75 -4.81 7.45 -19.40
N GLU A 76 -5.72 8.05 -18.63
CA GLU A 76 -6.36 9.32 -18.99
C GLU A 76 -5.36 10.48 -19.07
N GLY A 77 -4.32 10.49 -18.23
CA GLY A 77 -3.25 11.51 -18.30
C GLY A 77 -2.33 11.41 -19.51
N GLN A 78 -2.51 10.42 -20.39
CA GLN A 78 -1.73 10.24 -21.63
C GLN A 78 -2.49 10.62 -22.91
N GLU A 79 -3.77 11.00 -22.80
CA GLU A 79 -4.58 11.60 -23.87
C GLU A 79 -4.64 13.14 -23.73
#